data_AF-E0P0F2-F1
#
_entry.id   AF-E0P0F2-F1
#
_cell.length_a   1.000
_cell.length_b   1.000
_cell.length_c   1.000
_cell.angle_alpha   90.00
_cell.angle_beta   90.00
_cell.angle_gamma   90.00
#
_symmetry.space_group_name_H-M   'P 1'
#
loop_
_entity.id
_entity.type
_entity.pdbx_description
1 polymer ?
#
loop_
_entity_poly.entity_id
_entity_poly.type
_entity_poly.pdbx_seq_one_letter_code
_entity_poly.pdbx_strand_id
1 'polypeptide(L)' 'MCMAQDPSDAIRRIEAEIRTLDARMLRASGDLDYETCRYEKRALETALHALRKQRESGADAAFSQNSASSDRIKGK' A
#
# COMPACT_ATOMS: atom_id res chain seq x y z
N MET A 1 17.84 0.25 -14.85
CA MET A 1 16.40 -0.03 -14.96
C MET A 1 15.91 -0.31 -13.55
N CYS A 2 15.40 0.71 -12.85
CA CYS A 2 15.02 0.58 -11.45
C CYS A 2 13.79 -0.32 -11.38
N MET A 3 13.92 -1.46 -10.69
CA MET A 3 12.82 -2.36 -10.36
C MET A 3 11.90 -1.61 -9.39
N ALA A 4 11.03 -0.74 -9.90
CA ALA A 4 9.88 -0.27 -9.14
C ALA A 4 9.08 -1.53 -8.83
N GLN A 5 9.27 -2.08 -7.63
CA GLN A 5 8.44 -3.18 -7.16
C GLN A 5 7.01 -2.69 -7.29
N ASP A 6 6.23 -3.41 -8.11
CA ASP A 6 4.86 -3.02 -8.39
C ASP A 6 4.17 -2.83 -7.03
N PRO A 7 3.50 -1.69 -6.77
CA PRO A 7 2.87 -1.46 -5.48
C PRO A 7 1.92 -2.60 -5.10
N SER A 8 1.40 -3.34 -6.10
CA SER A 8 0.61 -4.55 -5.91
C SER A 8 1.41 -5.72 -5.31
N ASP A 9 2.68 -5.91 -5.67
CA ASP A 9 3.54 -6.94 -5.09
C ASP A 9 3.86 -6.63 -3.62
N ALA A 10 4.16 -5.37 -3.31
CA ALA A 10 4.38 -4.92 -1.93
C ALA A 10 3.11 -5.10 -1.07
N ILE A 11 1.93 -4.77 -1.61
CA ILE A 11 0.64 -5.02 -0.96
C ILE A 11 0.45 -6.51 -0.67
N ARG A 12 0.68 -7.39 -1.66
CA ARG A 12 0.51 -8.84 -1.50
C ARG A 12 1.44 -9.43 -0.44
N ARG A 13 2.68 -8.93 -0.34
CA ARG A 13 3.64 -9.35 0.69
C ARG A 13 3.17 -8.97 2.08
N ILE A 14 2.76 -7.72 2.28
CA ILE A 14 2.26 -7.26 3.59
C ILE A 14 0.99 -8.02 3.98
N GLU A 15 0.09 -8.32 3.03
CA GLU A 15 -1.09 -9.15 3.30
C GLU A 15 -0.72 -10.59 3.72
N ALA A 16 0.35 -11.16 3.17
CA ALA A 16 0.85 -12.48 3.59
C ALA A 16 1.50 -12.44 4.98
N GLU A 17 2.25 -11.38 5.29
CA GLU A 17 2.83 -11.16 6.61
C GLU A 17 1.75 -11.00 7.68
N ILE A 18 0.70 -10.20 7.43
CA ILE A 18 -0.44 -10.06 8.34
C ILE A 18 -1.10 -11.41 8.61
N ARG A 19 -1.34 -12.24 7.58
CA ARG A 19 -1.92 -13.59 7.76
C ARG A 19 -1.03 -14.50 8.61
N THR A 20 0.28 -14.44 8.39
CA THR A 20 1.27 -15.22 9.15
C THR A 20 1.31 -14.78 10.61
N LEU A 21 1.25 -13.47 10.84
CA LEU A 21 1.20 -12.89 12.18
C LEU A 21 -0.10 -13.24 12.91
N ASP A 22 -1.23 -13.23 12.22
CA ASP A 22 -2.53 -13.63 12.80
C ASP A 22 -2.51 -15.10 13.26
N ALA A 23 -1.91 -16.00 12.46
CA ALA A 23 -1.69 -17.39 12.86
C ALA A 23 -0.76 -17.53 14.08
N ARG A 24 0.28 -16.68 14.17
CA ARG A 24 1.14 -16.62 15.36
C ARG A 24 0.39 -16.11 16.59
N MET A 25 -0.46 -15.08 16.43
CA MET A 25 -1.30 -14.55 17.51
C MET A 25 -2.28 -15.58 18.04
N LEU A 26 -2.93 -16.34 17.15
CA LEU A 26 -3.83 -17.44 17.53
C LEU A 26 -3.09 -18.51 18.35
N ARG A 27 -1.82 -18.79 18.01
CA ARG A 27 -0.98 -19.76 18.75
C ARG A 27 -0.43 -19.20 20.06
N ALA A 28 -0.14 -17.90 20.11
CA ALA A 28 0.40 -17.21 21.29
C ALA A 28 -0.70 -16.62 22.20
N SER A 29 -1.95 -17.04 22.02
CA SER A 29 -3.08 -16.47 22.75
C SER A 29 -2.93 -16.74 24.26
N GLY A 30 -2.59 -15.69 25.01
CA GLY A 30 -2.31 -15.76 26.46
C GLY A 30 -0.83 -15.65 26.85
N ASP A 31 0.08 -15.55 25.87
CA ASP A 31 1.50 -15.30 26.09
C ASP A 31 1.84 -13.80 26.00
N LEU A 32 2.94 -13.38 26.62
CA LEU A 32 3.43 -11.99 26.59
C LEU A 32 3.71 -11.53 25.14
N ASP A 33 4.02 -12.47 24.25
CA ASP A 33 4.20 -12.22 22.81
C ASP A 33 2.93 -11.74 22.09
N TYR A 34 1.75 -11.85 22.69
CA TYR A 34 0.48 -11.40 22.09
C TYR A 34 0.44 -9.88 21.88
N GLU A 35 0.84 -9.10 22.88
CA GLU A 35 0.84 -7.63 22.76
C GLU A 35 1.88 -7.16 21.73
N THR A 36 3.06 -7.76 21.71
CA THR A 36 4.09 -7.51 20.69
C THR A 36 3.55 -7.77 19.28
N CYS A 37 2.88 -8.91 19.07
CA CYS A 37 2.25 -9.22 17.78
C CYS A 37 1.14 -8.22 17.42
N ARG A 38 0.42 -7.65 18.40
CA ARG A 38 -0.61 -6.63 18.15
C ARG A 38 -0.02 -5.32 17.64
N TYR A 39 1.11 -4.87 18.18
CA TYR A 39 1.81 -3.69 17.69
C TYR A 39 2.34 -3.90 16.26
N GLU A 40 2.93 -5.06 16.00
CA GLU A 40 3.44 -5.42 14.67
C GLU A 40 2.29 -5.46 13.63
N LYS A 41 1.13 -6.04 13.99
CA LYS A 41 -0.06 -6.05 13.12
C LYS A 41 -0.51 -4.64 12.76
N ARG A 42 -0.57 -3.74 13.73
CA ARG A 42 -1.00 -2.35 13.51
C ARG A 42 -0.02 -1.59 12.62
N ALA A 43 1.28 -1.85 12.74
CA ALA A 43 2.30 -1.28 11.87
C ALA A 43 2.14 -1.75 10.42
N LEU A 44 1.91 -3.04 10.22
CA LEU A 44 1.66 -3.64 8.90
C LEU A 44 0.36 -3.10 8.27
N GLU A 45 -0.72 -2.97 9.04
CA GLU A 45 -1.97 -2.37 8.56
C GLU A 45 -1.81 -0.90 8.15
N THR A 46 -1.01 -0.14 8.90
CA THR A 46 -0.69 1.26 8.57
C THR A 46 0.11 1.35 7.27
N ALA A 47 1.11 0.48 7.09
CA ALA A 47 1.90 0.39 5.87
C ALA A 47 1.03 -0.01 4.67
N LEU A 48 0.14 -0.98 4.84
CA LEU A 48 -0.80 -1.42 3.81
C LEU A 48 -1.72 -0.28 3.37
N HIS A 49 -2.24 0.50 4.32
CA HIS A 49 -3.10 1.65 4.03
C HIS A 49 -2.34 2.74 3.28
N ALA A 50 -1.10 3.04 3.69
CA ALA A 50 -0.23 4.00 3.00
C ALA A 50 0.05 3.58 1.55
N LEU A 51 0.35 2.31 1.30
CA LEU A 51 0.58 1.78 -0.05
C LEU A 51 -0.67 1.83 -0.93
N ARG A 52 -1.84 1.49 -0.39
CA ARG A 52 -3.12 1.59 -1.11
C ARG A 52 -3.42 3.04 -1.52
N LYS A 53 -3.24 3.97 -0.58
CA LYS A 53 -3.38 5.41 -0.85
C LYS A 53 -2.37 5.89 -1.90
N GLN A 54 -1.12 5.44 -1.84
CA GLN A 54 -0.10 5.80 -2.84
C GLN A 54 -0.47 5.26 -4.23
N ARG A 55 -1.03 4.05 -4.32
CA ARG A 55 -1.53 3.48 -5.58
C ARG A 55 -2.70 4.30 -6.14
N GLU A 56 -3.64 4.71 -5.29
CA GLU A 56 -4.77 5.56 -5.68
C GLU A 56 -4.31 6.96 -6.13
N SER A 57 -3.43 7.62 -5.37
CA SER A 57 -2.90 8.94 -5.72
C SER A 57 -1.95 8.92 -6.92
N GLY A 58 -1.19 7.85 -7.12
CA GLY A 58 -0.36 7.66 -8.32
C GLY A 58 -1.20 7.42 -9.59
N ALA A 59 -2.39 6.82 -9.45
CA ALA A 59 -3.35 6.71 -10.54
C ALA A 59 -4.05 8.06 -10.80
N ASP A 60 -4.49 8.77 -9.76
CA ASP A 60 -5.18 10.07 -9.87
C ASP A 60 -4.28 11.17 -10.48
N ALA A 61 -2.99 11.21 -10.10
CA ALA A 61 -2.01 12.12 -10.70
C ALA A 61 -1.82 11.86 -12.21
N ALA A 62 -1.92 10.61 -12.66
CA ALA A 62 -1.83 10.25 -14.08
C ALA A 62 -3.09 10.67 -14.88
N PHE A 63 -4.28 10.65 -14.26
CA PHE A 63 -5.52 11.09 -14.91
C PHE A 63 -5.63 12.63 -14.98
N SER A 64 -5.09 13.36 -14.00
CA SER A 64 -5.15 14.83 -13.96
C SER A 64 -4.30 15.53 -15.05
N GLN A 65 -3.25 14.85 -15.57
CA GLN A 65 -2.37 15.45 -16.59
C GLN A 65 -2.95 15.46 -18.03
N ASN A 66 -4.07 14.80 -18.30
CA ASN A 66 -4.64 14.75 -19.66
C ASN A 66 -5.55 15.96 -20.01
N SER A 67 -5.83 16.85 -19.05
CA SER A 67 -6.80 17.94 -19.26
C SER A 67 -6.16 19.29 -19.64
N ALA A 68 -4.83 19.38 -19.75
CA ALA A 68 -4.12 20.66 -19.93
C ALA A 68 -3.60 20.91 -21.36
N SER A 69 -4.02 20.14 -22.37
CA SER A 69 -3.57 20.34 -23.76
C SER A 69 -4.74 20.46 -24.72
N SER A 70 -5.35 21.65 -24.79
CA SER A 70 -6.07 22.08 -25.99
C SER A 70 -6.34 23.57 -25.96
N ASP A 71 -5.33 24.40 -26.17
CA ASP A 71 -5.56 25.76 -26.69
C ASP A 71 -4.37 26.21 -27.55
N ARG A 72 -4.31 25.65 -28.76
CA ARG A 72 -3.37 26.08 -29.81
C ARG A 72 -4.02 26.04 -31.19
N ILE A 73 -5.17 26.72 -31.35
CA ILE A 73 -5.65 27.02 -32.70
C ILE A 73 -6.33 28.38 -32.74
N LYS A 74 -5.57 29.42 -33.06
CA LYS A 74 -5.97 30.31 -34.16
C LYS A 74 -4.74 30.90 -34.84
N GLY A 75 -4.43 30.33 -36.00
CA GLY A 75 -3.56 30.96 -36.98
C GLY A 75 -4.27 32.13 -37.65
N LYS A 76 -3.44 33.13 -37.97
CA LYS A 76 -3.52 34.16 -39.03
C LYS A 76 -4.83 34.92 -39.21
#